data_AF-A0A7X3CMC8-F1
#
_entry.id   AF-A0A7X3CMC8-F1
#
_cell.length_a   1.000
_cell.length_b   1.000
_cell.length_c   1.000
_cell.angle_alpha   90.00
_cell.angle_beta   90.00
_cell.angle_gamma   90.00
#
_symmetry.space_group_name_H-M   'P 1'
#
loop_
_entity.id
_entity.type
_entity.pdbx_description
1 polymer ?
#
loop_
_entity_poly.entity_id
_entity_poly.type
_entity_poly.pdbx_seq_one_letter_code
_entity_poly.pdbx_strand_id
1 'polypeptide(L)'
;MTLIALILLSLFFIPINVKPSGQTRVILDHTLHVYVSPPCFDVAQVTNNIAESTLNKARELQYDADAQCTTDSLMSKKMSVMDALLSSLGIIKGPWNW
;
A
#
# COMPACT_ATOMS: atom_id res chain seq x y z
N MET A 1 3.13 29.74 -25.40
CA MET A 1 3.48 28.30 -25.32
C MET A 1 4.27 27.97 -24.06
N THR A 2 5.30 28.75 -23.70
CA THR A 2 6.12 28.55 -22.48
C THR A 2 5.34 28.60 -21.16
N LEU A 3 4.44 29.59 -20.98
CA LEU A 3 3.65 29.72 -19.75
C LEU A 3 2.71 28.52 -19.52
N ILE A 4 2.05 28.05 -20.57
CA ILE A 4 1.14 26.89 -20.50
C ILE A 4 1.93 25.63 -20.13
N ALA A 5 3.11 25.44 -20.73
CA ALA A 5 3.98 24.32 -20.40
C ALA A 5 4.44 24.34 -18.93
N LEU A 6 4.81 25.51 -18.40
CA LEU A 6 5.16 25.70 -16.99
C LEU A 6 4.01 25.36 -16.05
N ILE A 7 2.79 25.80 -16.38
CA ILE A 7 1.59 25.48 -15.60
C ILE A 7 1.34 23.97 -15.59
N LEU A 8 1.40 23.31 -16.74
CA LEU A 8 1.22 21.86 -16.83
C LEU A 8 2.30 21.10 -16.04
N LEU A 9 3.55 21.56 -16.08
CA LEU A 9 4.65 20.95 -15.33
C LEU A 9 4.42 21.07 -13.81
N SER A 10 3.88 22.21 -13.35
CA SER A 10 3.61 22.44 -11.93
C SER A 10 2.56 21.48 -11.35
N LEU A 11 1.65 20.97 -12.17
CA LEU A 11 0.61 20.00 -11.74
C LEU A 11 1.23 18.69 -11.23
N PHE A 12 2.40 18.31 -11.72
CA PHE A 12 3.08 17.08 -11.29
C PHE A 12 3.58 17.12 -9.84
N PHE A 13 3.74 18.32 -9.28
CA PHE A 13 4.23 18.54 -7.92
C PHE A 13 3.10 18.71 -6.88
N ILE A 14 1.83 18.68 -7.31
CA ILE A 14 0.69 18.78 -6.39
C ILE A 14 0.60 17.50 -5.55
N PRO A 15 0.52 17.61 -4.21
CA PRO A 15 0.38 16.44 -3.33
C PRO A 15 -1.03 15.87 -3.43
N ILE A 16 -1.11 14.56 -3.67
CA ILE A 16 -2.35 13.77 -3.71
C ILE A 16 -2.32 12.68 -2.64
N ASN A 17 -3.50 12.26 -2.18
CA ASN A 17 -3.62 11.09 -1.29
C ASN A 17 -3.67 9.82 -2.14
N VAL A 18 -2.67 8.95 -1.99
CA VAL A 18 -2.60 7.67 -2.69
C VAL A 18 -2.87 6.54 -1.71
N LYS A 19 -3.62 5.54 -2.15
CA LYS A 19 -3.96 4.33 -1.40
C LYS A 19 -3.02 3.18 -1.80
N PRO A 20 -2.82 2.17 -0.94
CA PRO A 20 -2.13 0.95 -1.34
C PRO A 20 -2.84 0.31 -2.53
N SER A 21 -2.05 -0.21 -3.46
CA SER A 21 -2.55 -1.00 -4.58
C SER A 21 -3.26 -2.24 -4.06
N GLY A 22 -4.27 -2.72 -4.78
CA GLY A 22 -4.86 -4.03 -4.50
C GLY A 22 -3.81 -5.15 -4.56
N GLN A 23 -2.73 -4.98 -5.31
CA GLN A 23 -1.64 -5.94 -5.42
C GLN A 23 -0.61 -5.83 -4.29
N THR A 24 -0.76 -4.88 -3.35
CA THR A 24 0.14 -4.76 -2.19
C THR A 24 0.20 -6.09 -1.43
N ARG A 25 1.41 -6.60 -1.21
CA ARG A 25 1.67 -7.88 -0.54
C ARG A 25 1.20 -7.82 0.91
N VAL A 26 0.47 -8.84 1.34
CA VAL A 26 0.06 -9.06 2.73
C VAL A 26 0.26 -10.53 3.09
N ILE A 27 0.23 -10.85 4.37
CA ILE A 27 0.29 -12.21 4.89
C ILE A 27 -1.07 -12.51 5.50
N LEU A 28 -1.72 -13.58 5.08
CA LEU A 28 -2.99 -14.05 5.63
C LEU A 28 -2.70 -15.05 6.74
N ASP A 29 -3.45 -14.98 7.84
CA ASP A 29 -3.60 -16.06 8.81
C ASP A 29 -4.99 -16.71 8.63
N HIS A 30 -5.00 -17.98 8.25
CA HIS A 30 -6.24 -18.70 7.97
C HIS A 30 -6.97 -19.19 9.21
N THR A 31 -6.29 -19.28 10.36
CA THR A 31 -6.90 -19.69 11.64
C THR A 31 -7.63 -18.52 12.29
N LEU A 32 -7.00 -17.36 12.33
CA LEU A 32 -7.56 -16.14 12.94
C LEU A 32 -8.40 -15.32 11.95
N HIS A 33 -8.30 -15.63 10.66
CA HIS A 33 -9.00 -14.93 9.58
C HIS A 33 -8.64 -13.44 9.49
N VAL A 34 -7.35 -13.16 9.70
CA VAL A 34 -6.78 -11.80 9.64
C VAL A 34 -5.67 -11.71 8.61
N TYR A 35 -5.39 -10.51 8.12
CA TYR A 35 -4.20 -10.21 7.34
C TYR A 35 -3.27 -9.27 8.08
N VAL A 36 -1.98 -9.43 7.80
CA VAL A 36 -0.88 -8.66 8.38
C VAL A 36 -0.07 -8.03 7.25
N SER A 37 0.31 -6.77 7.41
CA SER A 37 1.29 -6.18 6.50
C SER A 37 2.69 -6.67 6.87
N PRO A 38 3.56 -7.00 5.90
CA PRO A 38 4.93 -7.46 6.16
C PRO A 38 5.76 -6.67 7.17
N PRO A 39 5.75 -5.32 7.21
CA PRO A 39 6.49 -4.59 8.25
C PRO A 39 5.95 -4.80 9.68
N CYS A 40 4.75 -5.36 9.84
CA CYS A 40 4.11 -5.61 11.12
C CYS A 40 4.17 -7.09 11.55
N PHE A 41 4.76 -7.99 10.74
CA PHE A 41 4.73 -9.42 11.00
C PHE A 41 5.38 -9.82 12.33
N ASP A 42 6.53 -9.22 12.67
CA ASP A 42 7.29 -9.56 13.88
C ASP A 42 6.57 -9.22 15.20
N VAL A 43 5.55 -8.35 15.15
CA VAL A 43 4.76 -7.94 16.32
C VAL A 43 3.33 -8.46 16.28
N ALA A 44 2.93 -9.12 15.19
CA ALA A 44 1.60 -9.69 15.02
C ALA A 44 1.47 -10.99 15.80
N GLN A 45 0.30 -11.23 16.40
CA GLN A 45 0.01 -12.46 17.14
C GLN A 45 -0.66 -13.48 16.23
N VAL A 46 0.06 -13.93 15.19
CA VAL A 46 -0.42 -14.92 14.21
C VAL A 46 -0.03 -16.35 14.58
N THR A 47 -0.73 -17.30 13.97
CA THR A 47 -0.51 -18.73 14.01
C THR A 47 0.47 -19.19 12.91
N ASN A 48 0.78 -20.48 12.86
CA ASN A 48 1.60 -21.07 11.79
C ASN A 48 0.79 -21.42 10.52
N ASN A 49 -0.50 -21.08 10.48
CA ASN A 49 -1.37 -21.34 9.33
C ASN A 49 -1.45 -20.09 8.43
N ILE A 50 -0.30 -19.67 7.91
CA ILE A 50 -0.13 -18.40 7.19
C ILE A 50 0.21 -18.61 5.71
N ALA A 51 -0.19 -17.65 4.88
CA ALA A 51 0.14 -17.62 3.46
C ALA A 51 0.34 -16.20 2.94
N GLU A 52 1.29 -16.00 2.03
CA GLU A 52 1.40 -14.72 1.32
C GLU A 52 0.24 -14.53 0.35
N SER A 53 -0.25 -13.29 0.24
CA SER A 53 -1.34 -12.92 -0.65
C SER A 53 -1.29 -11.44 -1.01
N THR A 54 -2.36 -10.95 -1.62
CA THR A 54 -2.54 -9.54 -1.97
C THR A 54 -3.64 -8.91 -1.13
N LEU A 55 -3.53 -7.60 -0.90
CA LEU A 55 -4.53 -6.83 -0.18
C LEU A 55 -5.93 -6.93 -0.82
N ASN A 56 -6.00 -7.03 -2.15
CA ASN A 56 -7.25 -7.27 -2.86
C ASN A 56 -7.83 -8.64 -2.50
N LYS A 57 -7.00 -9.69 -2.50
CA LYS A 57 -7.45 -11.04 -2.15
C LYS A 57 -7.90 -11.14 -0.69
N ALA A 58 -7.20 -10.49 0.23
CA ALA A 58 -7.60 -10.40 1.63
C ALA A 58 -9.01 -9.80 1.78
N ARG A 59 -9.29 -8.70 1.07
CA ARG A 59 -10.61 -8.05 1.06
C ARG A 59 -11.70 -8.89 0.40
N GLU A 60 -11.40 -9.53 -0.72
CA GLU A 60 -12.32 -10.44 -1.42
C GLU A 60 -12.73 -11.61 -0.51
N LEU A 61 -11.79 -12.13 0.28
CA LEU A 61 -12.02 -13.20 1.24
C LEU A 61 -12.52 -12.70 2.61
N GLN A 62 -12.72 -11.38 2.76
CA GLN A 62 -13.23 -10.73 3.97
C GLN A 62 -12.37 -10.93 5.23
N TYR A 63 -11.05 -10.97 5.07
CA TYR A 63 -10.11 -11.02 6.19
C TYR A 63 -10.04 -9.64 6.85
N ASP A 64 -10.00 -9.61 8.17
CA ASP A 64 -9.81 -8.38 8.94
C ASP A 64 -8.32 -8.03 9.07
N ALA A 65 -8.01 -6.76 9.36
CA ALA A 65 -6.63 -6.40 9.69
C ALA A 65 -6.30 -6.89 11.11
N ASP A 66 -5.16 -7.56 11.30
CA ASP A 66 -4.74 -8.14 12.59
C ASP A 66 -4.69 -7.13 13.75
N ALA A 67 -4.15 -5.93 13.51
CA ALA A 67 -3.98 -4.90 14.54
C ALA A 67 -3.79 -3.48 13.97
N GLN A 68 -3.58 -2.51 14.87
CA GLN A 68 -3.33 -1.11 14.53
C GLN A 68 -2.12 -0.94 13.59
N CYS A 69 -1.04 -1.69 13.78
CA CYS A 69 0.15 -1.61 12.91
C CYS A 69 -0.19 -1.88 11.44
N THR A 70 -0.93 -2.96 11.16
CA THR A 70 -1.35 -3.32 9.81
C THR A 70 -2.21 -2.21 9.21
N THR A 71 -3.19 -1.70 9.97
CA THR A 71 -4.06 -0.60 9.54
C THR A 71 -3.25 0.65 9.20
N ASP A 72 -2.35 1.07 10.09
CA ASP A 72 -1.51 2.28 9.93
C ASP A 72 -0.58 2.17 8.72
N SER A 73 0.06 1.01 8.56
CA SER A 73 0.98 0.77 7.44
C SER A 73 0.30 0.83 6.07
N LEU A 74 -1.01 0.57 6.02
CA LEU A 74 -1.83 0.55 4.80
C LEU A 74 -2.71 1.81 4.64
N MET A 75 -2.55 2.81 5.51
CA MET A 75 -3.23 4.10 5.35
C MET A 75 -2.75 4.85 4.10
N SER A 76 -3.61 5.72 3.58
CA SER A 76 -3.25 6.57 2.45
C SER A 76 -2.08 7.49 2.80
N LYS A 77 -1.16 7.69 1.86
CA LYS A 77 -0.02 8.60 2.02
C LYS A 77 -0.08 9.74 1.01
N LYS A 78 0.40 10.92 1.43
CA LYS A 78 0.58 12.07 0.54
C LYS A 78 1.84 11.87 -0.29
N MET A 79 1.70 11.98 -1.61
CA MET A 79 2.81 11.95 -2.56
C MET A 79 2.51 12.88 -3.74
N SER A 80 3.55 13.34 -4.43
CA SER A 80 3.36 14.11 -5.66
C SER A 80 2.78 13.20 -6.76
N VAL A 81 2.10 13.79 -7.74
CA VAL A 81 1.60 13.05 -8.92
C VAL A 81 2.75 12.34 -9.64
N MET A 82 3.92 12.98 -9.73
CA MET A 82 5.12 12.38 -10.31
C MET A 82 5.57 11.15 -9.53
N ASP A 83 5.70 11.24 -8.20
CA ASP A 83 6.14 10.10 -7.37
C ASP A 83 5.15 8.94 -7.43
N ALA A 84 3.85 9.24 -7.46
CA ALA A 84 2.81 8.22 -7.62
C ALA A 84 2.95 7.47 -8.96
N LEU A 85 3.22 8.18 -10.04
CA LEU A 85 3.45 7.58 -11.36
C LEU A 85 4.73 6.75 -11.38
N LEU A 86 5.85 7.32 -10.95
CA LEU A 86 7.15 6.65 -10.95
C LEU A 86 7.15 5.40 -10.06
N SER A 87 6.46 5.44 -8.91
CA SER A 87 6.34 4.27 -8.03
C SER A 87 5.43 3.19 -8.59
N SER A 88 4.34 3.55 -9.28
CA SER A 88 3.47 2.61 -9.99
C SER A 88 4.20 1.89 -11.14
N LEU A 89 5.12 2.59 -11.80
CA LEU A 89 5.99 2.03 -12.85
C LEU A 89 7.19 1.23 -12.31
N GLY A 90 7.37 1.17 -10.99
CA GLY A 90 8.51 0.49 -10.36
C GLY A 90 9.86 1.20 -10.52
N ILE A 91 9.87 2.44 -10.99
CA ILE A 91 11.10 3.24 -11.18
C ILE A 91 11.66 3.68 -9.82
N ILE A 92 10.78 4.08 -8.90
CA ILE A 92 11.14 4.41 -7.51
C ILE A 92 10.42 3.47 -6.54
N LYS A 93 10.95 3.33 -5.33
CA LYS A 93 10.29 2.55 -4.27
C LYS A 93 9.07 3.29 -3.75
N GLY A 94 7.90 2.68 -3.94
CA GLY A 94 6.66 3.11 -3.30
C GLY A 94 6.64 2.77 -1.80
N PRO A 95 5.71 3.38 -1.04
CA PRO A 95 5.62 3.19 0.40
C PRO A 95 5.17 1.79 0.85
N TRP A 96 4.67 0.98 -0.09
CA TRP A 96 4.24 -0.40 0.13
C TRP A 96 5.03 -1.42 -0.70
N ASN A 97 6.26 -1.08 -1.09
CA ASN A 97 7.19 -1.97 -1.80
C ASN A 97 8.10 -2.66 -0.77
N TRP A 98 7.59 -3.74 -0.19
CA TRP A 98 8.23 -4.63 0.77
C TRP A 98 8.17 -6.08 0.31
#